data_AF-A0A0L6JMK7-F1
#
_entry.id   AF-A0A0L6JMK7-F1
#
_cell.length_a   1.000
_cell.length_b   1.000
_cell.length_c   1.000
_cell.angle_alpha   90.00
_cell.angle_beta   90.00
_cell.angle_gamma   90.00
#
_symmetry.space_group_name_H-M   'P 1'
#
loop_
_entity.id
_entity.type
_entity.pdbx_description
1 polymer ?
#
loop_
_entity_poly.entity_id
_entity_poly.type
_entity_poly.pdbx_seq_one_letter_code
_entity_poly.pdbx_strand_id
1 'polypeptide(L)'
;MSRCKNIIVFLAIFYSVLYFHSISFADQGNFIQKVIKQGDDVVISFRYQKNTDMHVVIGKCGINQMVNFKKIYLEKNSSDQVSPVIGKKAQLFMQACTDWLGPYMVKALDNGDGGGCAFTGGWHSIKCDKKYYKTGKTFSFDVKSNDVIVKENTVTKGAVIIQITNLIRGYNTIKSERGILREEIQIEADNGQFDINIKTTALEDILLMKYYGLQTQNYGWKGGIQYNNGDMNSIKKYSESGPKKDVGVINSFSLWSEDKKHILFCSINDKIGIGTFKNIPDNLPTIFTESYGKTYFNLINGNGVHLLSGENITLEGRYVFL
;
A
#
# COMPACT_ATOMS: atom_id res chain seq x y z
N MET A 1 -13.96 -42.65 -25.16
CA MET A 1 -12.66 -42.02 -24.84
C MET A 1 -12.67 -40.55 -25.28
N SER A 2 -13.08 -39.58 -24.44
CA SER A 2 -12.82 -38.12 -24.64
C SER A 2 -13.42 -37.24 -23.52
N ARG A 3 -13.29 -37.62 -22.23
CA ARG A 3 -13.76 -36.77 -21.11
C ARG A 3 -12.85 -36.71 -19.88
N CYS A 4 -11.62 -37.25 -19.94
CA CYS A 4 -10.70 -37.25 -18.80
C CYS A 4 -9.49 -36.30 -18.92
N LYS A 5 -9.37 -35.50 -19.98
CA LYS A 5 -8.18 -34.62 -20.16
C LYS A 5 -8.35 -33.18 -19.64
N ASN A 6 -9.57 -32.72 -19.34
CA ASN A 6 -9.80 -31.33 -18.92
C ASN A 6 -9.91 -31.12 -17.40
N ILE A 7 -9.94 -32.19 -16.59
CA ILE A 7 -10.00 -32.09 -15.12
C ILE A 7 -8.59 -31.97 -14.52
N ILE A 8 -7.56 -32.49 -15.20
CA ILE A 8 -6.18 -32.49 -14.69
C ILE A 8 -5.51 -31.11 -14.82
N VAL A 9 -5.91 -30.29 -15.79
CA VAL A 9 -5.36 -28.93 -15.97
C VAL A 9 -5.91 -27.94 -14.93
N PHE A 10 -7.13 -28.15 -14.43
CA PHE A 10 -7.74 -27.28 -13.40
C PHE A 10 -7.18 -27.53 -11.99
N LEU A 11 -6.74 -28.76 -11.69
CA LEU A 11 -6.13 -29.10 -10.40
C LEU A 11 -4.69 -28.57 -10.24
N ALA A 12 -3.97 -28.33 -11.33
CA ALA A 12 -2.60 -27.81 -11.27
C ALA A 12 -2.53 -26.29 -10.96
N ILE A 13 -3.57 -25.52 -11.30
CA ILE A 13 -3.63 -24.08 -11.02
C ILE A 13 -4.15 -23.81 -9.60
N PHE A 14 -5.10 -24.62 -9.10
CA PHE A 14 -5.63 -24.46 -7.74
C PHE A 14 -4.60 -24.83 -6.65
N TYR A 15 -3.66 -25.73 -6.94
CA TYR A 15 -2.54 -26.03 -6.03
C TYR A 15 -1.47 -24.94 -5.98
N SER A 16 -1.43 -24.01 -6.95
CA SER A 16 -0.40 -22.95 -6.97
C SER A 16 -0.73 -21.73 -6.10
N VAL A 17 -2.01 -21.53 -5.74
CA VAL A 17 -2.44 -20.36 -4.96
C VAL A 17 -2.43 -20.63 -3.44
N LEU A 18 -2.56 -21.90 -3.03
CA LEU A 18 -2.51 -22.32 -1.61
C LEU A 18 -1.11 -22.76 -1.15
N TYR A 19 -0.12 -22.79 -2.06
CA TYR A 19 1.28 -23.12 -1.79
C TYR A 19 2.26 -21.99 -2.16
N PHE A 20 1.83 -20.73 -2.06
CA PHE A 20 2.77 -19.69 -1.64
C PHE A 20 3.07 -19.87 -0.15
N HIS A 21 3.66 -21.02 0.21
CA HIS A 21 4.75 -20.94 1.16
C HIS A 21 5.69 -19.95 0.51
N SER A 22 5.77 -18.74 1.06
CA SER A 22 6.95 -17.90 0.94
C SER A 22 8.14 -18.85 0.78
N ILE A 23 8.82 -18.83 -0.36
CA ILE A 23 10.17 -19.37 -0.41
C ILE A 23 10.93 -18.40 0.48
N SER A 24 10.84 -18.66 1.78
CA SER A 24 11.49 -17.91 2.81
C SER A 24 12.94 -18.30 2.66
N PHE A 25 13.69 -17.45 1.98
CA PHE A 25 15.14 -17.51 1.96
C PHE A 25 15.72 -17.21 3.37
N ALA A 26 14.88 -16.97 4.38
CA ALA A 26 15.27 -16.58 5.74
C ALA A 26 16.13 -17.64 6.46
N ASP A 27 16.11 -18.90 6.03
CA ASP A 27 16.85 -19.99 6.71
C ASP A 27 18.29 -20.19 6.18
N GLN A 28 18.73 -19.35 5.25
CA GLN A 28 20.16 -19.25 4.91
C GLN A 28 20.70 -17.93 5.46
N GLY A 29 21.62 -17.99 6.42
CA GLY A 29 22.18 -16.80 7.12
C GLY A 29 22.78 -15.71 6.23
N ASN A 30 22.91 -15.94 4.92
CA ASN A 30 23.37 -14.99 3.90
C ASN A 30 22.26 -14.12 3.29
N PHE A 31 20.97 -14.48 3.42
CA PHE A 31 19.84 -13.76 2.82
C PHE A 31 19.05 -12.90 3.80
N ILE A 32 19.64 -12.58 4.94
CA ILE A 32 19.03 -11.70 5.93
C ILE A 32 18.82 -10.30 5.33
N GLN A 33 17.57 -9.83 5.33
CA GLN A 33 17.17 -8.45 5.01
C GLN A 33 18.14 -7.43 5.63
N LYS A 34 18.44 -6.38 4.87
CA LYS A 34 19.28 -5.26 5.29
C LYS A 34 18.46 -3.98 5.27
N VAL A 35 18.70 -3.12 6.26
CA VAL A 35 18.04 -1.82 6.34
C VAL A 35 19.09 -0.74 6.59
N ILE A 36 18.95 0.37 5.87
CA ILE A 36 19.77 1.56 6.08
C ILE A 36 18.88 2.79 6.00
N LYS A 37 19.09 3.74 6.92
CA LYS A 37 18.50 5.08 6.86
C LYS A 37 19.48 6.03 6.18
N GLN A 38 19.02 6.73 5.15
CA GLN A 38 19.81 7.70 4.38
C GLN A 38 18.99 8.98 4.19
N GLY A 39 19.23 9.96 5.05
CA GLY A 39 18.48 11.21 5.12
C GLY A 39 17.02 10.97 5.49
N ASP A 40 16.12 11.40 4.60
CA ASP A 40 14.67 11.25 4.74
C ASP A 40 14.14 9.90 4.19
N ASP A 41 15.03 9.03 3.73
CA ASP A 41 14.69 7.74 3.13
C ASP A 41 15.18 6.57 4.01
N VAL A 42 14.40 5.49 4.01
CA VAL A 42 14.77 4.18 4.54
C VAL A 42 14.79 3.21 3.37
N VAL A 43 15.92 2.54 3.18
CA VAL A 43 16.09 1.52 2.15
C VAL A 43 16.02 0.16 2.83
N ILE A 44 15.05 -0.65 2.43
CA ILE A 44 14.86 -2.03 2.86
C ILE A 44 15.26 -2.93 1.69
N SER A 45 16.30 -3.73 1.90
CA SER A 45 16.89 -4.57 0.86
C SER A 45 16.77 -6.03 1.25
N PHE A 46 16.33 -6.88 0.33
CA PHE A 46 16.19 -8.32 0.56
C PHE A 46 16.46 -9.10 -0.72
N ARG A 47 16.82 -10.38 -0.54
CA ARG A 47 16.98 -11.31 -1.66
C ARG A 47 15.61 -11.58 -2.26
N TYR A 48 15.37 -11.07 -3.46
CA TYR A 48 14.07 -11.14 -4.12
C TYR A 48 13.95 -12.36 -5.03
N GLN A 49 15.00 -12.64 -5.80
CA GLN A 49 15.15 -13.86 -6.61
C GLN A 49 16.57 -14.39 -6.45
N LYS A 50 16.84 -15.63 -6.90
CA LYS A 50 18.18 -16.27 -6.77
C LYS A 50 19.35 -15.33 -7.09
N ASN A 51 19.23 -14.53 -8.16
CA ASN A 51 20.28 -13.63 -8.66
C ASN A 51 19.91 -12.14 -8.61
N THR A 52 18.85 -11.77 -7.88
CA THR A 52 18.35 -10.40 -7.83
C THR A 52 17.96 -10.00 -6.40
N ASP A 53 18.47 -8.86 -5.95
CA ASP A 53 18.02 -8.19 -4.74
C ASP A 53 16.98 -7.12 -5.12
N MET A 54 15.99 -6.91 -4.26
CA MET A 54 15.05 -5.80 -4.36
C MET A 54 15.35 -4.80 -3.26
N HIS A 55 15.32 -3.51 -3.62
CA HIS A 55 15.45 -2.39 -2.68
C HIS A 55 14.14 -1.59 -2.69
N VAL A 56 13.41 -1.63 -1.57
CA VAL A 56 12.21 -0.82 -1.35
C VAL A 56 12.60 0.43 -0.57
N VAL A 57 12.29 1.60 -1.11
CA VAL A 57 12.56 2.89 -0.49
C VAL A 57 11.28 3.44 0.10
N ILE A 58 11.26 3.61 1.43
CA ILE A 58 10.21 4.33 2.16
C ILE A 58 10.72 5.73 2.46
N GLY A 59 9.98 6.77 2.09
CA GLY A 59 10.43 8.15 2.30
C GLY A 59 9.44 9.19 1.80
N LYS A 60 9.80 10.47 1.92
CA LYS A 60 8.91 11.59 1.55
C LYS A 60 8.63 11.61 0.06
N CYS A 61 7.36 11.76 -0.31
CA CYS A 61 6.90 11.76 -1.69
C CYS A 61 5.70 12.70 -1.90
N GLY A 62 5.42 13.02 -3.18
CA GLY A 62 4.30 13.88 -3.57
C GLY A 62 4.38 15.33 -3.11
N ILE A 63 3.35 16.12 -3.41
CA ILE A 63 3.31 17.55 -3.06
C ILE A 63 3.26 17.79 -1.55
N ASN A 64 2.64 16.88 -0.80
CA ASN A 64 2.58 16.97 0.66
C ASN A 64 3.92 16.58 1.33
N GLN A 65 4.84 15.93 0.61
CA GLN A 65 6.09 15.39 1.15
C GLN A 65 5.82 14.43 2.34
N MET A 66 4.77 13.63 2.24
CA MET A 66 4.42 12.62 3.24
C MET A 66 5.21 11.34 3.00
N VAL A 67 5.58 10.64 4.07
CA VAL A 67 6.31 9.38 4.00
C VAL A 67 5.41 8.28 3.44
N ASN A 68 5.88 7.58 2.40
CA ASN A 68 5.18 6.49 1.73
C ASN A 68 6.18 5.55 1.02
N PHE A 69 5.69 4.49 0.37
CA PHE A 69 6.45 3.75 -0.63
C PHE A 69 6.86 4.72 -1.75
N LYS A 70 8.17 4.99 -1.86
CA LYS A 70 8.72 6.05 -2.73
C LYS A 70 9.23 5.46 -4.03
N LYS A 71 10.05 4.40 -3.94
CA LYS A 71 10.69 3.76 -5.10
C LYS A 71 10.97 2.28 -4.81
N ILE A 72 11.07 1.50 -5.87
CA ILE A 72 11.57 0.12 -5.85
C ILE A 72 12.65 0.00 -6.91
N TYR A 73 13.77 -0.61 -6.54
CA TYR A 73 14.85 -0.95 -7.44
C TYR A 73 15.08 -2.47 -7.47
N LEU A 74 15.54 -2.97 -8.61
CA LEU A 74 16.03 -4.34 -8.77
C LEU A 74 17.52 -4.29 -9.09
N GLU A 75 18.34 -5.05 -8.38
CA GLU A 75 19.77 -5.11 -8.59
C GLU A 75 20.24 -6.56 -8.76
N LYS A 76 21.04 -6.83 -9.79
CA LYS A 76 21.66 -8.14 -9.98
C LYS A 76 22.70 -8.37 -8.89
N ASN A 77 22.63 -9.51 -8.24
CA ASN A 77 23.52 -9.86 -7.13
C ASN A 77 24.98 -9.86 -7.57
N SER A 78 25.82 -9.17 -6.80
CA SER A 78 27.28 -9.18 -6.94
C SER A 78 27.96 -10.15 -5.95
N SER A 79 27.20 -10.65 -4.98
CA SER A 79 27.66 -11.60 -3.96
C SER A 79 26.48 -12.44 -3.44
N ASP A 80 26.78 -13.42 -2.58
CA ASP A 80 25.75 -14.20 -1.88
C ASP A 80 25.07 -13.42 -0.74
N GLN A 81 25.59 -12.24 -0.37
CA GLN A 81 24.96 -11.35 0.60
C GLN A 81 24.00 -10.38 -0.09
N VAL A 82 22.93 -10.01 0.63
CA VAL A 82 22.04 -8.91 0.23
C VAL A 82 22.80 -7.57 0.29
N SER A 83 22.76 -6.80 -0.80
CA SER A 83 23.33 -5.45 -0.82
C SER A 83 22.47 -4.50 0.03
N PRO A 84 23.04 -3.81 1.04
CA PRO A 84 22.28 -2.88 1.88
C PRO A 84 22.03 -1.52 1.22
N VAL A 85 22.75 -1.22 0.12
CA VAL A 85 22.73 0.05 -0.58
C VAL A 85 22.36 -0.15 -2.03
N ILE A 86 21.66 0.84 -2.60
CA ILE A 86 21.29 0.83 -4.03
C ILE A 86 22.55 1.11 -4.84
N GLY A 87 23.07 0.11 -5.54
CA GLY A 87 24.27 0.23 -6.33
C GLY A 87 24.06 0.96 -7.66
N LYS A 88 25.16 1.31 -8.34
CA LYS A 88 25.13 2.00 -9.64
C LYS A 88 24.47 1.20 -10.76
N LYS A 89 24.33 -0.11 -10.58
CA LYS A 89 23.72 -1.04 -11.56
C LYS A 89 22.26 -1.35 -11.24
N ALA A 90 21.74 -0.84 -10.12
CA ALA A 90 20.34 -1.02 -9.76
C ALA A 90 19.42 -0.36 -10.80
N GLN A 91 18.40 -1.08 -11.25
CA GLN A 91 17.41 -0.61 -12.19
C GLN A 91 16.18 -0.13 -11.44
N LEU A 92 15.67 1.06 -11.79
CA LEU A 92 14.41 1.55 -11.25
C LEU A 92 13.26 0.66 -11.77
N PHE A 93 12.60 -0.03 -10.85
CA PHE A 93 11.46 -0.89 -11.16
C PHE A 93 10.13 -0.15 -11.01
N MET A 94 10.04 0.69 -9.97
CA MET A 94 8.87 1.52 -9.71
C MET A 94 9.29 2.82 -9.05
N GLN A 95 8.73 3.94 -9.49
CA GLN A 95 8.76 5.20 -8.76
C GLN A 95 7.33 5.65 -8.50
N ALA A 96 7.02 5.91 -7.24
CA ALA A 96 5.70 6.34 -6.86
C ALA A 96 5.38 7.68 -7.50
N CYS A 97 4.23 7.75 -8.15
CA CYS A 97 3.63 8.99 -8.66
C CYS A 97 2.19 9.17 -8.13
N THR A 98 1.84 8.39 -7.10
CA THR A 98 0.51 8.32 -6.50
C THR A 98 0.59 7.63 -5.14
N ASP A 99 -0.56 7.52 -4.47
CA ASP A 99 -0.69 6.95 -3.15
C ASP A 99 -0.70 5.42 -3.10
N TRP A 100 -0.08 4.89 -2.04
CA TRP A 100 -0.18 3.50 -1.62
C TRP A 100 -0.93 3.33 -0.28
N LEU A 101 -0.97 4.35 0.59
CA LEU A 101 -1.50 4.27 1.98
C LEU A 101 -2.64 5.26 2.27
N GLY A 102 -2.75 6.31 1.46
CA GLY A 102 -3.86 7.29 1.45
C GLY A 102 -4.50 7.31 0.06
N PRO A 103 -5.29 8.32 -0.34
CA PRO A 103 -5.72 9.54 0.38
C PRO A 103 -7.12 9.40 1.01
N TYR A 104 -7.56 10.46 1.70
CA TYR A 104 -8.88 10.55 2.34
C TYR A 104 -9.73 11.65 1.70
N MET A 105 -11.03 11.42 1.61
CA MET A 105 -12.02 12.45 1.32
C MET A 105 -12.78 12.77 2.62
N VAL A 106 -12.30 13.76 3.35
CA VAL A 106 -12.74 14.06 4.72
C VAL A 106 -12.98 15.55 4.92
N LYS A 107 -13.99 15.90 5.72
CA LYS A 107 -14.24 17.28 6.16
C LYS A 107 -14.43 17.38 7.67
N ALA A 108 -14.12 18.55 8.21
CA ALA A 108 -14.63 18.95 9.51
C ALA A 108 -16.14 19.18 9.42
N LEU A 109 -16.88 18.75 10.44
CA LEU A 109 -18.31 19.03 10.54
C LEU A 109 -18.57 20.48 10.96
N ASP A 110 -17.72 21.01 11.85
CA ASP A 110 -17.80 22.38 12.36
C ASP A 110 -16.63 23.25 11.89
N ASN A 111 -16.90 24.55 11.77
CA ASN A 111 -15.90 25.59 11.46
C ASN A 111 -15.11 25.36 10.16
N GLY A 112 -15.72 24.69 9.18
CA GLY A 112 -15.16 24.52 7.85
C GLY A 112 -15.18 25.82 7.03
N ASP A 113 -14.22 25.96 6.12
CA ASP A 113 -14.05 27.13 5.25
C ASP A 113 -14.90 27.09 3.95
N GLY A 114 -15.83 26.13 3.87
CA GLY A 114 -16.71 25.92 2.71
C GLY A 114 -16.05 25.23 1.51
N GLY A 115 -14.83 24.68 1.65
CA GLY A 115 -14.13 23.98 0.58
C GLY A 115 -14.93 22.84 -0.07
N GLY A 116 -14.79 22.71 -1.39
CA GLY A 116 -15.44 21.65 -2.17
C GLY A 116 -14.85 20.26 -1.90
N CYS A 117 -15.67 19.23 -2.09
CA CYS A 117 -15.27 17.84 -1.91
C CYS A 117 -14.03 17.48 -2.76
N ALA A 118 -12.98 17.02 -2.08
CA ALA A 118 -11.74 16.60 -2.73
C ALA A 118 -10.98 15.58 -1.85
N PHE A 119 -10.05 14.84 -2.48
CA PHE A 119 -9.09 14.02 -1.76
C PHE A 119 -8.00 14.88 -1.10
N THR A 120 -7.56 14.45 0.06
CA THR A 120 -6.63 15.11 0.98
C THR A 120 -5.67 14.08 1.60
N GLY A 121 -4.50 14.53 2.06
CA GLY A 121 -3.39 13.66 2.42
C GLY A 121 -2.73 13.04 1.19
N GLY A 122 -1.74 12.17 1.43
CA GLY A 122 -1.07 11.45 0.35
C GLY A 122 -0.41 12.38 -0.69
N TRP A 123 -0.64 12.12 -1.98
CA TRP A 123 -0.18 12.95 -3.09
C TRP A 123 -1.12 14.10 -3.44
N HIS A 124 -2.28 14.20 -2.78
CA HIS A 124 -3.33 15.12 -3.18
C HIS A 124 -3.13 16.52 -2.59
N SER A 125 -3.22 17.54 -3.43
CA SER A 125 -3.32 18.94 -3.04
C SER A 125 -4.66 19.50 -3.48
N ILE A 126 -5.06 20.61 -2.86
CA ILE A 126 -6.24 21.36 -3.28
C ILE A 126 -5.79 22.66 -3.93
N LYS A 127 -6.38 22.99 -5.08
CA LYS A 127 -6.14 24.24 -5.78
C LYS A 127 -7.16 25.28 -5.33
N CYS A 128 -6.70 26.35 -4.70
CA CYS A 128 -7.51 27.54 -4.38
C CYS A 128 -6.79 28.77 -4.96
N ASP A 129 -7.51 29.69 -5.61
CA ASP A 129 -6.95 30.93 -6.14
C ASP A 129 -5.68 30.74 -6.99
N LYS A 130 -5.70 29.72 -7.86
CA LYS A 130 -4.60 29.28 -8.74
C LYS A 130 -3.34 28.74 -8.03
N LYS A 131 -3.33 28.64 -6.69
CA LYS A 131 -2.25 28.03 -5.90
C LYS A 131 -2.63 26.64 -5.41
N TYR A 132 -1.66 25.73 -5.36
CA TYR A 132 -1.84 24.39 -4.78
C TYR A 132 -1.41 24.40 -3.31
N TYR A 133 -2.31 23.96 -2.44
CA TYR A 133 -2.10 23.89 -1.01
C TYR A 133 -1.87 22.45 -0.57
N LYS A 134 -0.90 22.27 0.32
CA LYS A 134 -0.68 20.98 0.99
C LYS A 134 -1.89 20.65 1.86
N THR A 135 -2.30 19.40 1.81
CA THR A 135 -3.45 18.87 2.56
C THR A 135 -3.02 17.86 3.62
N GLY A 136 -1.72 17.57 3.72
CA GLY A 136 -1.18 16.73 4.77
C GLY A 136 0.31 17.00 5.01
N LYS A 137 0.81 16.47 6.12
CA LYS A 137 2.24 16.47 6.47
C LYS A 137 2.57 15.26 7.33
N THR A 138 3.79 14.76 7.22
CA THR A 138 4.33 13.80 8.19
C THR A 138 4.81 14.57 9.42
N PHE A 139 4.31 14.15 10.59
CA PHE A 139 4.65 14.68 11.91
C PHE A 139 5.82 13.90 12.53
N SER A 140 5.83 12.57 12.44
CA SER A 140 6.94 11.72 12.90
C SER A 140 7.21 10.55 11.93
N PHE A 141 8.45 10.09 11.92
CA PHE A 141 8.94 8.98 11.11
C PHE A 141 10.10 8.29 11.83
N ASP A 142 9.78 7.20 12.51
CA ASP A 142 10.69 6.43 13.35
C ASP A 142 10.92 5.03 12.78
N VAL A 143 12.14 4.51 12.95
CA VAL A 143 12.59 3.26 12.31
C VAL A 143 13.38 2.45 13.33
N LYS A 144 12.95 1.22 13.58
CA LYS A 144 13.58 0.30 14.52
C LYS A 144 13.82 -1.06 13.85
N SER A 145 14.96 -1.67 14.13
CA SER A 145 15.26 -3.04 13.70
C SER A 145 15.74 -3.81 14.92
N ASN A 146 15.08 -4.93 15.24
CA ASN A 146 15.27 -5.69 16.48
C ASN A 146 15.27 -4.78 17.73
N ASP A 147 14.24 -3.94 17.86
CA ASP A 147 14.04 -2.95 18.94
C ASP A 147 15.10 -1.84 19.06
N VAL A 148 16.10 -1.80 18.19
CA VAL A 148 17.13 -0.75 18.15
C VAL A 148 16.81 0.27 17.07
N ILE A 149 16.90 1.56 17.41
CA ILE A 149 16.72 2.66 16.45
C ILE A 149 17.77 2.53 15.33
N VAL A 150 17.32 2.56 14.07
CA VAL A 150 18.21 2.56 12.91
C VAL A 150 18.88 3.94 12.80
N LYS A 151 20.19 3.96 13.05
CA LYS A 151 21.00 5.17 12.94
C LYS A 151 21.27 5.53 11.48
N GLU A 152 21.45 6.82 11.24
CA GLU A 152 21.81 7.36 9.94
C GLU A 152 23.07 6.67 9.37
N ASN A 153 23.03 6.28 8.10
CA ASN A 153 24.10 5.59 7.38
C ASN A 153 24.65 4.33 8.06
N THR A 154 23.88 3.71 8.97
CA THR A 154 24.24 2.47 9.64
C THR A 154 23.35 1.34 9.13
N VAL A 155 23.98 0.23 8.71
CA VAL A 155 23.27 -0.96 8.22
C VAL A 155 22.82 -1.81 9.40
N THR A 156 21.53 -2.09 9.50
CA THR A 156 20.98 -3.11 10.39
C THR A 156 20.54 -4.35 9.61
N LYS A 157 20.37 -5.48 10.31
CA LYS A 157 20.02 -6.78 9.73
C LYS A 157 18.72 -7.30 10.35
N GLY A 158 17.87 -7.89 9.52
CA GLY A 158 16.61 -8.53 9.95
C GLY A 158 15.39 -7.65 9.72
N ALA A 159 14.30 -8.02 10.41
CA ALA A 159 13.03 -7.31 10.33
C ALA A 159 13.17 -5.85 10.80
N VAL A 160 12.29 -5.00 10.27
CA VAL A 160 12.22 -3.58 10.63
C VAL A 160 10.78 -3.16 10.86
N ILE A 161 10.60 -2.33 11.88
CA ILE A 161 9.36 -1.63 12.18
C ILE A 161 9.56 -0.17 11.83
N ILE A 162 8.70 0.34 10.96
CA ILE A 162 8.60 1.75 10.61
C ILE A 162 7.32 2.30 11.20
N GLN A 163 7.41 3.39 11.95
CA GLN A 163 6.28 4.09 12.54
C GLN A 163 6.19 5.48 11.93
N ILE A 164 5.05 5.82 11.33
CA ILE A 164 4.81 7.10 10.67
C ILE A 164 3.56 7.70 11.31
N THR A 165 3.63 8.98 11.69
CA THR A 165 2.43 9.74 12.06
C THR A 165 2.26 10.88 11.07
N ASN A 166 1.07 10.98 10.51
CA ASN A 166 0.66 12.00 9.57
C ASN A 166 -0.47 12.85 10.16
N LEU A 167 -0.49 14.13 9.79
CA LEU A 167 -1.62 15.03 10.05
C LEU A 167 -2.24 15.43 8.71
N ILE A 168 -3.55 15.22 8.58
CA ILE A 168 -4.31 15.42 7.35
C ILE A 168 -5.35 16.51 7.60
N ARG A 169 -5.43 17.46 6.66
CA ARG A 169 -6.44 18.52 6.61
C ARG A 169 -7.67 17.99 5.90
N GLY A 170 -8.85 18.41 6.33
CA GLY A 170 -10.07 18.20 5.56
C GLY A 170 -10.11 19.12 4.34
N TYR A 171 -10.87 18.72 3.34
CA TYR A 171 -11.02 19.53 2.12
C TYR A 171 -11.65 20.91 2.38
N ASN A 172 -12.30 21.09 3.53
CA ASN A 172 -12.88 22.34 4.02
C ASN A 172 -12.09 22.98 5.18
N THR A 173 -10.79 22.72 5.30
CA THR A 173 -9.92 23.31 6.36
C THR A 173 -8.59 23.81 5.80
N ILE A 174 -8.57 24.15 4.51
CA ILE A 174 -7.35 24.52 3.80
C ILE A 174 -6.92 25.94 4.18
N LYS A 175 -7.86 26.87 4.27
CA LYS A 175 -7.56 28.27 4.63
C LYS A 175 -7.09 28.43 6.07
N SER A 176 -7.64 27.63 6.99
CA SER A 176 -7.24 27.61 8.39
C SER A 176 -6.00 26.75 8.64
N GLU A 177 -5.50 26.06 7.61
CA GLU A 177 -4.31 25.21 7.68
C GLU A 177 -4.38 24.10 8.74
N ARG A 178 -5.58 23.74 9.16
CA ARG A 178 -5.88 22.92 10.33
C ARG A 178 -5.93 21.43 9.98
N GLY A 179 -5.11 20.63 10.66
CA GLY A 179 -5.18 19.17 10.57
C GLY A 179 -6.34 18.65 11.43
N ILE A 180 -7.18 17.80 10.85
CA ILE A 180 -8.42 17.30 11.48
C ILE A 180 -8.39 15.79 11.71
N LEU A 181 -7.38 15.12 11.14
CA LEU A 181 -7.24 13.68 11.17
C LEU A 181 -5.76 13.34 11.40
N ARG A 182 -5.50 12.47 12.36
CA ARG A 182 -4.17 11.89 12.63
C ARG A 182 -4.15 10.46 12.13
N GLU A 183 -3.23 10.17 11.22
CA GLU A 183 -3.03 8.84 10.65
C GLU A 183 -1.71 8.29 11.22
N GLU A 184 -1.81 7.17 11.93
CA GLU A 184 -0.70 6.46 12.57
C GLU A 184 -0.50 5.14 11.81
N ILE A 185 0.63 5.01 11.11
CA ILE A 185 0.96 3.87 10.26
C ILE A 185 2.13 3.12 10.88
N GLN A 186 1.97 1.82 11.06
CA GLN A 186 3.05 0.90 11.37
C GLN A 186 3.27 -0.02 10.17
N ILE A 187 4.51 -0.09 9.69
CA ILE A 187 4.92 -1.03 8.65
C ILE A 187 5.95 -1.97 9.26
N GLU A 188 5.65 -3.26 9.27
CA GLU A 188 6.59 -4.33 9.62
C GLU A 188 7.07 -4.97 8.33
N ALA A 189 8.37 -4.85 8.05
CA ALA A 189 8.95 -5.41 6.84
C ALA A 189 9.91 -6.55 7.18
N ASP A 190 9.69 -7.70 6.54
CA ASP A 190 10.53 -8.87 6.65
C ASP A 190 10.60 -9.61 5.31
N ASN A 191 11.78 -9.61 4.70
CA ASN A 191 12.14 -10.38 3.50
C ASN A 191 11.10 -10.28 2.36
N GLY A 192 10.66 -9.06 2.05
CA GLY A 192 9.72 -8.79 0.94
C GLY A 192 8.25 -8.85 1.31
N GLN A 193 7.92 -9.20 2.55
CA GLN A 193 6.61 -8.96 3.14
C GLN A 193 6.60 -7.62 3.88
N PHE A 194 5.52 -6.87 3.72
CA PHE A 194 5.27 -5.59 4.38
C PHE A 194 3.87 -5.64 4.99
N ASP A 195 3.79 -5.98 6.27
CA ASP A 195 2.55 -5.91 7.04
C ASP A 195 2.31 -4.48 7.49
N ILE A 196 1.07 -4.01 7.31
CA ILE A 196 0.70 -2.60 7.49
C ILE A 196 -0.49 -2.52 8.41
N ASN A 197 -0.35 -1.74 9.48
CA ASN A 197 -1.42 -1.36 10.38
C ASN A 197 -1.60 0.16 10.30
N ILE A 198 -2.82 0.59 10.01
CA ILE A 198 -3.18 2.01 9.96
C ILE A 198 -4.26 2.26 11.01
N LYS A 199 -4.02 3.23 11.88
CA LYS A 199 -5.01 3.79 12.79
C LYS A 199 -5.24 5.25 12.43
N THR A 200 -6.49 5.59 12.15
CA THR A 200 -6.87 6.93 11.74
C THR A 200 -7.83 7.51 12.76
N THR A 201 -7.37 8.52 13.50
CA THR A 201 -8.07 9.16 14.63
C THR A 201 -8.55 10.54 14.24
N ALA A 202 -9.82 10.83 14.49
CA ALA A 202 -10.40 12.15 14.34
C ALA A 202 -9.89 13.10 15.45
N LEU A 203 -9.38 14.28 15.07
CA LEU A 203 -8.91 15.29 16.03
C LEU A 203 -10.01 16.29 16.43
N GLU A 204 -11.12 16.25 15.71
CA GLU A 204 -12.38 16.94 15.95
C GLU A 204 -13.49 16.15 15.26
N ASP A 205 -14.74 16.60 15.33
CA ASP A 205 -15.85 15.92 14.67
C ASP A 205 -15.74 16.04 13.13
N ILE A 206 -15.74 14.89 12.46
CA ILE A 206 -15.50 14.79 11.01
C ILE A 206 -16.51 13.89 10.31
N LEU A 207 -16.63 14.09 9.00
CA LEU A 207 -17.23 13.15 8.08
C LEU A 207 -16.18 12.64 7.10
N LEU A 208 -15.87 11.34 7.18
CA LEU A 208 -15.04 10.64 6.22
C LEU A 208 -15.91 10.04 5.11
N MET A 209 -15.96 10.67 3.95
CA MET A 209 -16.86 10.26 2.85
C MET A 209 -16.28 9.13 2.01
N LYS A 210 -14.95 9.11 1.84
CA LYS A 210 -14.27 8.11 1.02
C LYS A 210 -12.86 7.82 1.48
N TYR A 211 -12.51 6.54 1.51
CA TYR A 211 -11.18 6.05 1.79
C TYR A 211 -10.99 4.68 1.13
N TYR A 212 -9.85 4.51 0.45
CA TYR A 212 -9.51 3.29 -0.28
C TYR A 212 -8.41 2.47 0.40
N GLY A 213 -7.76 3.00 1.44
CA GLY A 213 -6.71 2.28 2.16
C GLY A 213 -5.52 1.94 1.26
N LEU A 214 -5.05 0.69 1.39
CA LEU A 214 -3.97 0.14 0.59
C LEU A 214 -4.30 0.22 -0.90
N GLN A 215 -3.32 0.65 -1.70
CA GLN A 215 -3.45 0.80 -3.15
C GLN A 215 -2.16 0.36 -3.84
N THR A 216 -2.23 0.10 -5.14
CA THR A 216 -1.04 -0.18 -5.95
C THR A 216 -0.96 0.73 -7.16
N GLN A 217 0.28 1.01 -7.55
CA GLN A 217 0.62 1.57 -8.85
C GLN A 217 1.16 0.44 -9.72
N ASN A 218 0.43 0.08 -10.77
CA ASN A 218 0.59 -1.21 -11.44
C ASN A 218 1.73 -1.22 -12.49
N TYR A 219 2.52 -0.15 -12.65
CA TYR A 219 3.45 -0.03 -13.79
C TYR A 219 4.59 -1.05 -13.79
N GLY A 220 5.04 -1.53 -12.62
CA GLY A 220 6.02 -2.63 -12.54
C GLY A 220 5.42 -4.00 -12.88
N TRP A 221 4.08 -4.12 -12.80
CA TRP A 221 3.33 -5.36 -12.93
C TRP A 221 2.26 -5.24 -14.04
N LYS A 222 2.69 -4.90 -15.25
CA LYS A 222 1.81 -4.63 -16.39
C LYS A 222 1.22 -5.86 -17.09
N GLY A 223 1.56 -7.06 -16.64
CA GLY A 223 1.13 -8.32 -17.23
C GLY A 223 -0.33 -8.66 -16.96
N GLY A 224 -0.87 -8.26 -15.80
CA GLY A 224 -2.28 -8.45 -15.45
C GLY A 224 -2.53 -8.47 -13.95
N ILE A 225 -3.82 -8.65 -13.61
CA ILE A 225 -4.31 -8.74 -12.24
C ILE A 225 -5.18 -9.99 -12.08
N GLN A 226 -5.11 -10.61 -10.92
CA GLN A 226 -6.00 -11.69 -10.48
C GLN A 226 -6.60 -11.32 -9.14
N TYR A 227 -7.93 -11.27 -9.07
CA TYR A 227 -8.66 -11.14 -7.82
C TYR A 227 -8.80 -12.52 -7.14
N ASN A 228 -8.99 -12.56 -5.82
CA ASN A 228 -9.01 -13.83 -5.09
C ASN A 228 -10.27 -14.70 -5.29
N ASN A 229 -11.27 -14.19 -6.03
CA ASN A 229 -12.35 -15.00 -6.58
C ASN A 229 -11.94 -15.80 -7.83
N GLY A 230 -10.71 -15.63 -8.32
CA GLY A 230 -10.17 -16.29 -9.50
C GLY A 230 -10.22 -15.47 -10.78
N ASP A 231 -10.93 -14.34 -10.79
CA ASP A 231 -11.07 -13.50 -11.99
C ASP A 231 -9.74 -12.87 -12.38
N MET A 232 -9.37 -13.05 -13.65
CA MET A 232 -8.15 -12.49 -14.24
C MET A 232 -8.48 -11.41 -15.25
N ASN A 233 -7.79 -10.28 -15.16
CA ASN A 233 -8.02 -9.13 -16.01
C ASN A 233 -6.72 -8.44 -16.44
N SER A 234 -6.83 -7.60 -17.47
CA SER A 234 -5.75 -6.70 -17.88
C SER A 234 -5.75 -5.43 -17.04
N ILE A 235 -4.58 -4.99 -16.58
CA ILE A 235 -4.40 -3.74 -15.80
C ILE A 235 -4.44 -2.47 -16.67
N LYS A 236 -4.59 -2.59 -18.00
CA LYS A 236 -4.69 -1.46 -18.95
C LYS A 236 -6.14 -1.05 -19.22
N LYS A 237 -7.11 -1.65 -18.53
CA LYS A 237 -8.55 -1.39 -18.65
C LYS A 237 -9.17 -1.34 -17.25
N TYR A 238 -10.35 -0.71 -17.16
CA TYR A 238 -11.15 -0.85 -15.95
C TYR A 238 -11.50 -2.33 -15.74
N SER A 239 -11.38 -2.81 -14.51
CA SER A 239 -11.89 -4.10 -14.07
C SER A 239 -12.18 -4.06 -12.58
N GLU A 240 -12.97 -5.00 -12.09
CA GLU A 240 -13.36 -5.07 -10.68
C GLU A 240 -13.54 -6.52 -10.24
N SER A 241 -13.59 -6.74 -8.93
CA SER A 241 -13.82 -8.05 -8.33
C SER A 241 -15.26 -8.56 -8.45
N GLY A 242 -16.16 -7.76 -9.02
CA GLY A 242 -17.61 -7.98 -9.01
C GLY A 242 -18.29 -7.46 -7.73
N PRO A 243 -19.63 -7.27 -7.75
CA PRO A 243 -20.39 -6.73 -6.61
C PRO A 243 -20.35 -7.64 -5.38
N LYS A 244 -20.24 -7.04 -4.19
CA LYS A 244 -20.18 -7.77 -2.91
C LYS A 244 -21.35 -8.73 -2.69
N LYS A 245 -22.56 -8.36 -3.14
CA LYS A 245 -23.76 -9.22 -3.05
C LYS A 245 -23.67 -10.50 -3.89
N ASP A 246 -22.88 -10.49 -4.96
CA ASP A 246 -22.85 -11.58 -5.95
C ASP A 246 -21.67 -12.52 -5.70
N VAL A 247 -20.53 -11.99 -5.25
CA VAL A 247 -19.28 -12.77 -5.06
C VAL A 247 -18.78 -12.80 -3.61
N GLY A 248 -19.45 -12.12 -2.68
CA GLY A 248 -18.97 -11.94 -1.31
C GLY A 248 -17.86 -10.90 -1.20
N VAL A 249 -17.11 -10.94 -0.10
CA VAL A 249 -15.99 -10.02 0.16
C VAL A 249 -14.73 -10.56 -0.48
N ILE A 250 -14.20 -9.80 -1.45
CA ILE A 250 -12.89 -10.05 -2.07
C ILE A 250 -11.88 -9.10 -1.42
N ASN A 251 -10.89 -9.65 -0.72
CA ASN A 251 -9.96 -8.88 0.12
C ASN A 251 -8.49 -9.02 -0.30
N SER A 252 -8.20 -9.67 -1.43
CA SER A 252 -6.84 -9.73 -1.95
C SER A 252 -6.79 -9.83 -3.48
N PHE A 253 -5.64 -9.42 -4.03
CA PHE A 253 -5.33 -9.54 -5.45
C PHE A 253 -3.82 -9.75 -5.67
N SER A 254 -3.46 -10.25 -6.84
CA SER A 254 -2.10 -10.37 -7.31
C SER A 254 -1.93 -9.62 -8.63
N LEU A 255 -0.81 -8.90 -8.77
CA LEU A 255 -0.36 -8.31 -10.03
C LEU A 255 0.87 -9.06 -10.52
N TRP A 256 1.04 -9.21 -11.84
CA TRP A 256 2.26 -9.80 -12.41
C TRP A 256 2.87 -8.94 -13.52
N SER A 257 4.19 -8.98 -13.70
CA SER A 257 4.90 -8.39 -14.83
C SER A 257 4.56 -9.09 -16.16
N GLU A 258 4.79 -8.44 -17.30
CA GLU A 258 4.52 -9.04 -18.62
C GLU A 258 5.28 -10.36 -18.84
N ASP A 259 6.48 -10.50 -18.27
CA ASP A 259 7.27 -11.73 -18.30
C ASP A 259 6.95 -12.74 -17.18
N LYS A 260 5.95 -12.42 -16.34
CA LYS A 260 5.47 -13.19 -15.19
C LYS A 260 6.52 -13.51 -14.12
N LYS A 261 7.69 -12.85 -14.16
CA LYS A 261 8.75 -13.06 -13.16
C LYS A 261 8.57 -12.24 -11.91
N HIS A 262 7.77 -11.17 -11.97
CA HIS A 262 7.55 -10.31 -10.83
C HIS A 262 6.11 -10.33 -10.44
N ILE A 263 5.83 -10.67 -9.18
CA ILE A 263 4.49 -10.72 -8.64
C ILE A 263 4.40 -9.80 -7.43
N LEU A 264 3.32 -9.04 -7.34
CA LEU A 264 2.95 -8.29 -6.13
C LEU A 264 1.61 -8.82 -5.66
N PHE A 265 1.61 -9.43 -4.48
CA PHE A 265 0.39 -9.79 -3.77
C PHE A 265 0.02 -8.66 -2.81
N CYS A 266 -1.27 -8.32 -2.75
CA CYS A 266 -1.80 -7.34 -1.81
C CYS A 266 -3.09 -7.87 -1.17
N SER A 267 -3.23 -7.69 0.14
CA SER A 267 -4.43 -8.12 0.87
C SER A 267 -4.78 -7.21 2.04
N ILE A 268 -6.04 -7.24 2.44
CA ILE A 268 -6.58 -6.60 3.65
C ILE A 268 -7.14 -7.67 4.59
N ASN A 269 -6.97 -7.47 5.89
CA ASN A 269 -7.65 -8.28 6.91
C ASN A 269 -9.15 -7.94 6.91
N ASP A 270 -9.97 -8.90 6.46
CA ASP A 270 -11.41 -8.71 6.27
C ASP A 270 -12.25 -8.84 7.55
N LYS A 271 -11.59 -9.01 8.69
CA LYS A 271 -12.24 -9.25 10.00
C LYS A 271 -12.14 -8.06 10.95
N ILE A 272 -11.32 -7.06 10.65
CA ILE A 272 -10.98 -5.98 11.57
C ILE A 272 -11.22 -4.61 10.91
N GLY A 273 -11.74 -3.68 11.72
CA GLY A 273 -11.86 -2.28 11.35
C GLY A 273 -12.64 -2.06 10.05
N ILE A 274 -12.14 -1.17 9.19
CA ILE A 274 -12.78 -0.90 7.88
C ILE A 274 -12.50 -2.00 6.85
N GLY A 275 -11.59 -2.92 7.16
CA GLY A 275 -11.32 -4.09 6.34
C GLY A 275 -12.53 -5.03 6.24
N THR A 276 -13.55 -4.91 7.09
CA THR A 276 -14.77 -5.71 6.98
C THR A 276 -15.70 -5.29 5.84
N PHE A 277 -15.37 -4.23 5.07
CA PHE A 277 -16.15 -3.74 3.93
C PHE A 277 -17.63 -3.41 4.26
N LYS A 278 -17.92 -3.04 5.51
CA LYS A 278 -19.28 -2.68 5.96
C LYS A 278 -19.72 -1.30 5.48
N ASN A 279 -18.76 -0.42 5.16
CA ASN A 279 -19.02 0.97 4.76
C ASN A 279 -19.12 1.14 3.23
N ILE A 280 -19.33 0.04 2.50
CA ILE A 280 -19.63 0.06 1.07
C ILE A 280 -20.97 -0.64 0.79
N PRO A 281 -21.82 -0.07 -0.10
CA PRO A 281 -23.02 -0.72 -0.60
C PRO A 281 -22.73 -2.09 -1.21
N ASP A 282 -23.67 -3.03 -1.06
CA ASP A 282 -23.49 -4.41 -1.52
C ASP A 282 -23.43 -4.55 -3.04
N ASN A 283 -23.92 -3.55 -3.78
CA ASN A 283 -23.86 -3.51 -5.24
C ASN A 283 -22.53 -2.97 -5.80
N LEU A 284 -21.57 -2.61 -4.95
CA LEU A 284 -20.23 -2.18 -5.36
C LEU A 284 -19.21 -3.30 -5.16
N PRO A 285 -18.11 -3.30 -5.93
CA PRO A 285 -16.99 -4.19 -5.70
C PRO A 285 -16.18 -3.76 -4.46
N THR A 286 -15.48 -4.73 -3.85
CA THR A 286 -14.50 -4.49 -2.79
C THR A 286 -13.12 -4.15 -3.36
N ILE A 287 -12.81 -4.53 -4.60
CA ILE A 287 -11.55 -4.21 -5.29
C ILE A 287 -11.85 -3.78 -6.73
N PHE A 288 -11.21 -2.71 -7.17
CA PHE A 288 -11.29 -2.27 -8.57
C PHE A 288 -9.95 -1.77 -9.08
N THR A 289 -9.73 -1.94 -10.37
CA THR A 289 -8.55 -1.48 -11.11
C THR A 289 -8.98 -0.48 -12.15
N GLU A 290 -8.34 0.68 -12.13
CA GLU A 290 -8.57 1.76 -13.07
C GLU A 290 -7.71 1.61 -14.32
N SER A 291 -8.24 2.09 -15.45
CA SER A 291 -7.57 2.00 -16.75
C SER A 291 -6.20 2.69 -16.82
N TYR A 292 -5.96 3.66 -15.93
CA TYR A 292 -4.67 4.36 -15.81
C TYR A 292 -3.63 3.61 -14.96
N GLY A 293 -3.92 2.37 -14.53
CA GLY A 293 -2.94 1.48 -13.92
C GLY A 293 -2.80 1.64 -12.40
N LYS A 294 -3.92 1.86 -11.70
CA LYS A 294 -3.99 1.76 -10.24
C LYS A 294 -5.04 0.74 -9.82
N THR A 295 -4.75 -0.01 -8.76
CA THR A 295 -5.72 -0.89 -8.11
C THR A 295 -6.00 -0.40 -6.70
N TYR A 296 -7.27 -0.48 -6.30
CA TYR A 296 -7.81 0.06 -5.06
C TYR A 296 -8.63 -0.99 -4.34
N PHE A 297 -8.55 -1.00 -3.01
CA PHE A 297 -9.64 -1.50 -2.19
C PHE A 297 -10.72 -0.42 -2.04
N ASN A 298 -11.98 -0.83 -1.94
CA ASN A 298 -13.12 0.05 -1.75
C ASN A 298 -13.61 -0.09 -0.30
N LEU A 299 -13.09 0.73 0.62
CA LEU A 299 -13.31 0.52 2.07
C LEU A 299 -14.41 1.41 2.64
N ILE A 300 -14.42 2.68 2.24
CA ILE A 300 -15.47 3.65 2.56
C ILE A 300 -15.85 4.34 1.25
N ASN A 301 -17.10 4.16 0.80
CA ASN A 301 -17.61 4.77 -0.42
C ASN A 301 -19.14 4.68 -0.42
N GLY A 302 -19.82 5.80 -0.18
CA GLY A 302 -21.27 5.84 -0.01
C GLY A 302 -21.66 6.87 1.05
N ASN A 303 -22.37 6.45 2.09
CA ASN A 303 -22.90 7.32 3.15
C ASN A 303 -21.82 7.96 4.05
N GLY A 304 -20.55 7.57 3.89
CA GLY A 304 -19.45 8.02 4.73
C GLY A 304 -19.50 7.47 6.15
N VAL A 305 -18.48 7.82 6.94
CA VAL A 305 -18.36 7.47 8.35
C VAL A 305 -18.24 8.76 9.14
N HIS A 306 -19.15 8.97 10.08
CA HIS A 306 -19.06 10.03 11.08
C HIS A 306 -18.12 9.56 12.19
N LEU A 307 -17.15 10.40 12.55
CA LEU A 307 -16.28 10.17 13.69
C LEU A 307 -16.32 11.40 14.57
N LEU A 308 -16.65 11.21 15.84
CA LEU A 308 -16.49 12.23 16.86
C LEU A 308 -15.02 12.40 17.21
N SER A 309 -14.67 13.55 17.80
CA SER A 309 -13.33 13.81 18.30
C SER A 309 -12.79 12.66 19.16
N GLY A 310 -11.63 12.11 18.80
CA GLY A 310 -10.98 10.99 19.47
C GLY A 310 -11.42 9.60 18.99
N GLU A 311 -12.52 9.49 18.26
CA GLU A 311 -12.89 8.23 17.60
C GLU A 311 -11.92 7.90 16.45
N ASN A 312 -11.82 6.61 16.13
CA ASN A 312 -10.88 6.14 15.14
C ASN A 312 -11.42 4.98 14.32
N ILE A 313 -10.83 4.81 13.14
CA ILE A 313 -10.94 3.62 12.31
C ILE A 313 -9.58 2.95 12.19
N THR A 314 -9.58 1.64 11.99
CA THR A 314 -8.36 0.84 11.80
C THR A 314 -8.42 0.05 10.49
N LEU A 315 -7.26 -0.18 9.90
CA LEU A 315 -7.05 -1.02 8.73
C LEU A 315 -5.78 -1.85 8.93
N GLU A 316 -5.86 -3.14 8.65
CA GLU A 316 -4.70 -4.03 8.58
C GLU A 316 -4.63 -4.64 7.18
N GLY A 317 -3.42 -4.75 6.63
CA GLY A 317 -3.20 -5.37 5.34
C GLY A 317 -1.72 -5.62 5.08
N ARG A 318 -1.39 -6.06 3.87
CA ARG A 318 -0.01 -6.34 3.50
C ARG A 318 0.27 -6.22 2.01
N TYR A 319 1.54 -6.01 1.72
CA TYR A 319 2.15 -6.26 0.41
C TYR A 319 3.16 -7.39 0.51
N VAL A 320 3.22 -8.26 -0.50
CA VAL A 320 4.27 -9.29 -0.62
C VAL A 320 4.85 -9.25 -2.02
N PHE A 321 6.15 -9.04 -2.12
CA PHE A 321 6.91 -9.05 -3.36
C PHE A 321 7.44 -10.48 -3.61
N LEU A 322 7.01 -11.09 -4.72
CA LEU A 322 7.29 -12.49 -5.10
C LEU A 322 7.99 -12.62 -6.45
#